data_AF-A0A940DHV3-F1
#
_entry.id   AF-A0A940DHV3-F1
#
_cell.length_a   1.000
_cell.length_b   1.000
_cell.length_c   1.000
_cell.angle_alpha   90.00
_cell.angle_beta   90.00
_cell.angle_gamma   90.00
#
_symmetry.space_group_name_H-M   'P 1'
#
loop_
_entity.id
_entity.type
_entity.pdbx_description
1 polymer ?
#
loop_
_entity_poly.entity_id
_entity_poly.type
_entity_poly.pdbx_seq_one_letter_code
_entity_poly.pdbx_strand_id
1 'polypeptide(L)'
;MPHRFQKIDWKKTLDSIPKDVADLLQKGFDEQNEKDFISLCTSLKQGKCSLCGHSLDYYDENAPCFHLLLNPKLRRKVRENLFSRPISFIKLYTYLAWVANSEKPFENINDILCDISDKRLFEATIRYKNIQWSFCFSKEDLEGHHGSKIGKMPHYHFQMSVDNNIIVSYNSTHIQFTPDDFMYFEMIRQNAIQIDPQYASGLDMLKGILQVSVLPNGLVEFVETISEEEAHITYVVPETINQEQLLEVGKIFENSNMEVYQIIDELNIEKGYNIKYYVFSRMKDNPIKKAKRI
;
A
#
# COMPACT_ATOMS: atom_id res chain seq x y z
N MET A 1 -13.11 11.96 21.28
CA MET A 1 -14.22 12.92 21.02
C MET A 1 -14.98 12.47 19.78
N PRO A 2 -16.33 12.54 19.74
CA PRO A 2 -17.06 12.30 18.50
C PRO A 2 -16.67 13.34 17.46
N HIS A 3 -15.94 12.93 16.41
CA HIS A 3 -15.60 13.81 15.30
C HIS A 3 -16.82 13.99 14.39
N ARG A 4 -16.91 15.13 13.70
CA ARG A 4 -18.09 15.50 12.89
C ARG A 4 -18.54 14.44 11.87
N PHE A 5 -17.62 13.60 11.41
CA PHE A 5 -17.88 12.57 10.40
C PHE A 5 -18.60 11.32 10.92
N GLN A 6 -18.68 11.11 12.24
CA GLN A 6 -19.31 9.92 12.83
C GLN A 6 -20.84 9.91 12.64
N LYS A 7 -21.44 11.10 12.48
CA LYS A 7 -22.89 11.29 12.31
C LYS A 7 -23.34 11.20 10.85
N ILE A 8 -22.40 11.06 9.91
CA ILE A 8 -22.69 10.96 8.49
C ILE A 8 -22.91 9.49 8.15
N ASP A 9 -24.02 9.21 7.47
CA ASP A 9 -24.25 7.91 6.84
C ASP A 9 -23.51 7.89 5.50
N TRP A 10 -22.27 7.39 5.52
CA TRP A 10 -21.39 7.42 4.36
C TRP A 10 -21.86 6.47 3.26
N LYS A 11 -22.44 5.31 3.61
CA LYS A 11 -23.04 4.42 2.61
C LYS A 11 -24.14 5.13 1.85
N LYS A 12 -25.13 5.66 2.57
CA LYS A 12 -26.24 6.39 1.94
C LYS A 12 -25.76 7.60 1.15
N THR A 13 -24.76 8.32 1.66
CA THR A 13 -24.19 9.49 0.97
C THR A 13 -23.55 9.08 -0.35
N LEU A 14 -22.73 8.04 -0.38
CA LEU A 14 -22.09 7.56 -1.60
C LEU A 14 -23.09 6.87 -2.55
N ASP A 15 -24.03 6.08 -2.03
CA ASP A 15 -25.10 5.43 -2.81
C ASP A 15 -26.06 6.45 -3.46
N SER A 16 -26.11 7.69 -2.93
CA SER A 16 -26.89 8.76 -3.54
C SER A 16 -26.25 9.37 -4.78
N ILE A 17 -24.97 9.06 -5.04
CA ILE A 17 -24.26 9.49 -6.24
C ILE A 17 -24.77 8.63 -7.41
N PRO A 18 -25.29 9.25 -8.49
CA PRO A 18 -25.70 8.51 -9.68
C PRO A 18 -24.57 7.65 -10.21
N LYS A 19 -24.88 6.43 -10.64
CA LYS A 19 -23.85 5.45 -11.04
C LYS A 19 -22.93 5.96 -12.15
N ASP A 20 -23.49 6.63 -13.15
CA ASP A 20 -22.73 7.26 -14.24
C ASP A 20 -21.74 8.33 -13.74
N VAL A 21 -22.15 9.10 -12.73
CA VAL A 21 -21.28 10.09 -12.08
C VAL A 21 -20.21 9.38 -11.23
N ALA A 22 -20.57 8.34 -10.49
CA ALA A 22 -19.63 7.56 -9.69
C ALA A 22 -18.56 6.89 -10.58
N ASP A 23 -18.96 6.28 -11.69
CA ASP A 23 -18.08 5.65 -12.68
C ASP A 23 -17.14 6.69 -13.32
N LEU A 24 -17.66 7.89 -13.66
CA LEU A 24 -16.85 8.98 -14.20
C LEU A 24 -15.82 9.50 -13.20
N LEU A 25 -16.22 9.66 -11.93
CA LEU A 25 -15.33 10.09 -10.85
C LEU A 25 -14.23 9.06 -10.61
N GLN A 26 -14.60 7.78 -10.52
CA GLN A 26 -13.65 6.68 -10.33
C GLN A 26 -12.60 6.66 -11.44
N LYS A 27 -13.04 6.71 -12.70
CA LYS A 27 -12.13 6.77 -13.85
C LYS A 27 -11.20 7.98 -13.78
N GLY A 28 -11.72 9.15 -13.41
CA GLY A 28 -10.90 10.36 -13.25
C GLY A 28 -9.86 10.23 -12.13
N PHE A 29 -10.20 9.57 -11.02
CA PHE A 29 -9.26 9.29 -9.95
C PHE A 29 -8.17 8.31 -10.38
N ASP A 30 -8.54 7.23 -11.09
CA ASP A 30 -7.58 6.23 -11.57
C ASP A 30 -6.57 6.87 -12.53
N GLU A 31 -7.04 7.62 -13.54
CA GLU A 31 -6.17 8.34 -14.48
C GLU A 31 -5.24 9.38 -13.80
N GLN A 32 -5.70 9.99 -12.70
CA GLN A 32 -4.89 10.97 -11.98
C GLN A 32 -3.84 10.28 -11.09
N ASN A 33 -4.24 9.25 -10.36
CA ASN A 33 -3.33 8.45 -9.53
C ASN A 33 -2.20 7.87 -10.39
N GLU A 34 -2.55 7.42 -11.59
CA GLU A 34 -1.64 6.94 -12.60
C GLU A 34 -0.57 8.00 -12.94
N LYS A 35 -1.01 9.20 -13.35
CA LYS A 35 -0.14 10.36 -13.64
C LYS A 35 0.77 10.71 -12.47
N ASP A 36 0.24 10.70 -11.27
CA ASP A 36 0.96 11.09 -10.06
C ASP A 36 2.03 10.06 -9.68
N PHE A 37 1.75 8.77 -9.84
CA PHE A 37 2.72 7.71 -9.58
C PHE A 37 3.87 7.72 -10.60
N ILE A 38 3.58 7.96 -11.88
CA ILE A 38 4.62 8.12 -12.93
C ILE A 38 5.51 9.33 -12.62
N SER A 39 4.88 10.43 -12.23
CA SER A 39 5.59 11.65 -11.82
C SER A 39 6.51 11.39 -10.64
N LEU A 40 6.03 10.62 -9.65
CA LEU A 40 6.84 10.15 -8.51
C LEU A 40 8.03 9.32 -8.98
N CYS A 41 7.80 8.27 -9.77
CA CYS A 41 8.87 7.39 -10.25
C CYS A 41 9.93 8.15 -11.06
N THR A 42 9.48 9.03 -11.96
CA THR A 42 10.36 9.86 -12.80
C THR A 42 11.16 10.85 -11.95
N SER A 43 10.52 11.53 -11.00
CA SER A 43 11.17 12.49 -10.11
C SER A 43 12.21 11.82 -9.23
N LEU A 44 11.89 10.65 -8.64
CA LEU A 44 12.83 9.90 -7.80
C LEU A 44 14.07 9.46 -8.58
N LYS A 45 13.93 9.00 -9.83
CA LYS A 45 15.06 8.68 -10.72
C LYS A 45 15.97 9.89 -10.99
N GLN A 46 15.41 11.09 -10.97
CA GLN A 46 16.14 12.35 -11.14
C GLN A 46 16.68 12.92 -9.81
N GLY A 47 16.49 12.23 -8.68
CA GLY A 47 16.87 12.74 -7.36
C GLY A 47 16.02 13.91 -6.88
N LYS A 48 14.76 14.01 -7.34
CA LYS A 48 13.79 15.06 -7.01
C LYS A 48 12.54 14.50 -6.34
N CYS A 49 11.84 15.36 -5.60
CA CYS A 49 10.53 15.09 -5.04
C CYS A 49 9.42 15.44 -6.04
N SER A 50 8.46 14.55 -6.27
CA SER A 50 7.28 14.84 -7.11
C SER A 50 6.28 15.80 -6.44
N LEU A 51 6.28 15.91 -5.12
CA LEU A 51 5.34 16.77 -4.38
C LEU A 51 5.76 18.24 -4.41
N CYS A 52 7.07 18.53 -4.29
CA CYS A 52 7.57 19.91 -4.22
C CYS A 52 8.54 20.29 -5.35
N GLY A 53 8.97 19.35 -6.20
CA GLY A 53 9.89 19.60 -7.31
C GLY A 53 11.36 19.81 -6.91
N HIS A 54 11.67 19.93 -5.62
CA HIS A 54 13.02 20.13 -5.12
C HIS A 54 13.84 18.83 -5.05
N SER A 55 15.16 18.94 -4.84
CA SER A 55 16.03 17.79 -4.61
C SER A 55 15.68 17.07 -3.31
N LEU A 56 15.95 15.76 -3.23
CA LEU A 56 15.62 14.94 -2.05
C LEU A 56 16.38 15.34 -0.75
N ASP A 57 17.41 16.17 -0.85
CA ASP A 57 18.15 16.74 0.28
C ASP A 57 17.73 18.19 0.64
N TYR A 58 16.85 18.80 -0.16
CA TYR A 58 16.35 20.15 0.07
C TYR A 58 15.46 20.21 1.31
N TYR A 59 15.59 21.27 2.10
CA TYR A 59 14.78 21.50 3.30
C TYR A 59 14.31 22.95 3.36
N ASP A 60 12.99 23.15 3.40
CA ASP A 60 12.34 24.40 3.75
C ASP A 60 11.78 24.30 5.17
N GLU A 61 12.25 25.16 6.08
CA GLU A 61 11.82 25.19 7.49
C GLU A 61 10.35 25.62 7.66
N ASN A 62 9.79 26.34 6.69
CA ASN A 62 8.41 26.83 6.74
C ASN A 62 7.41 25.83 6.14
N ALA A 63 7.86 25.04 5.17
CA ALA A 63 7.08 24.08 4.41
C ALA A 63 7.81 22.73 4.29
N PRO A 64 7.97 21.98 5.41
CA PRO A 64 8.64 20.68 5.36
C PRO A 64 7.83 19.69 4.50
N CYS A 65 8.54 18.92 3.67
CA CYS A 65 7.94 17.97 2.73
C CYS A 65 8.31 16.52 3.09
N PHE A 66 7.48 15.55 2.69
CA PHE A 66 7.68 14.14 3.02
C PHE A 66 8.95 13.53 2.40
N HIS A 67 9.52 14.12 1.33
CA HIS A 67 10.76 13.62 0.74
C HIS A 67 11.93 13.62 1.72
N LEU A 68 11.87 14.45 2.77
CA LEU A 68 12.88 14.48 3.84
C LEU A 68 13.02 13.11 4.52
N LEU A 69 11.98 12.29 4.52
CA LEU A 69 11.99 10.92 5.06
C LEU A 69 12.75 9.94 4.17
N LEU A 70 13.10 10.33 2.93
CA LEU A 70 13.93 9.55 2.02
C LEU A 70 15.43 9.82 2.22
N ASN A 71 15.77 10.78 3.09
CA ASN A 71 17.15 11.13 3.38
C ASN A 71 17.69 10.28 4.54
N PRO A 72 18.66 9.36 4.31
CA PRO A 72 19.23 8.52 5.37
C PRO A 72 20.00 9.33 6.44
N LYS A 73 20.34 10.60 6.14
CA LYS A 73 21.05 11.53 7.04
C LYS A 73 20.11 12.56 7.66
N LEU A 74 18.82 12.23 7.82
CA LEU A 74 17.79 13.14 8.36
C LEU A 74 18.17 13.70 9.74
N ARG A 75 18.45 15.00 9.79
CA ARG A 75 18.90 15.70 11.00
C ARG A 75 17.78 15.80 12.04
N ARG A 76 18.15 15.82 13.33
CA ARG A 76 17.19 15.90 14.45
C ARG A 76 16.24 17.10 14.38
N LYS A 77 16.78 18.30 14.20
CA LYS A 77 15.97 19.52 14.10
C LYS A 77 14.97 19.46 12.93
N VAL A 78 15.36 18.83 11.81
CA VAL A 78 14.54 18.71 10.61
C VAL A 78 13.36 17.76 10.86
N ARG A 79 13.61 16.58 11.45
CA ARG A 79 12.51 15.66 11.83
C ARG A 79 11.59 16.25 12.91
N GLU A 80 12.14 16.96 13.89
CA GLU A 80 11.33 17.66 14.91
C GLU A 80 10.43 18.72 14.27
N ASN A 81 10.94 19.49 13.29
CA ASN A 81 10.13 20.44 12.53
C ASN A 81 9.05 19.72 11.69
N LEU A 82 9.42 18.69 10.93
CA LEU A 82 8.49 17.91 10.09
C LEU A 82 7.30 17.39 10.91
N PHE A 83 7.56 16.79 12.08
CA PHE A 83 6.53 16.22 12.95
C PHE A 83 5.90 17.21 13.94
N SER A 84 6.25 18.50 13.88
CA SER A 84 5.69 19.52 14.78
C SER A 84 4.24 19.90 14.47
N ARG A 85 3.73 19.47 13.31
CA ARG A 85 2.39 19.77 12.81
C ARG A 85 1.62 18.45 12.60
N PRO A 86 0.27 18.47 12.65
CA PRO A 86 -0.52 17.31 12.23
C PRO A 86 -0.16 16.90 10.80
N ILE A 87 0.05 15.60 10.60
CA ILE A 87 0.31 15.01 9.29
C ILE A 87 -0.77 13.98 9.06
N SER A 88 -1.38 13.99 7.87
CA SER A 88 -2.36 12.97 7.54
C SER A 88 -1.67 11.61 7.48
N PHE A 89 -2.16 10.69 8.30
CA PHE A 89 -1.71 9.30 8.31
C PHE A 89 -1.83 8.70 6.90
N ILE A 90 -2.99 8.90 6.26
CA ILE A 90 -3.26 8.33 4.94
C ILE A 90 -2.29 8.91 3.90
N LYS A 91 -2.14 10.23 3.84
CA LYS A 91 -1.25 10.87 2.86
C LYS A 91 0.21 10.44 3.06
N LEU A 92 0.68 10.38 4.30
CA LEU A 92 2.05 9.98 4.60
C LEU A 92 2.30 8.49 4.29
N TYR A 93 1.41 7.61 4.75
CA TYR A 93 1.49 6.18 4.50
C TYR A 93 1.52 5.90 3.00
N THR A 94 0.56 6.46 2.25
CA THR A 94 0.49 6.34 0.79
C THR A 94 1.75 6.82 0.10
N TYR A 95 2.25 8.00 0.47
CA TYR A 95 3.47 8.52 -0.15
C TYR A 95 4.65 7.56 0.02
N LEU A 96 4.84 7.03 1.23
CA LEU A 96 5.94 6.10 1.50
C LEU A 96 5.72 4.73 0.85
N ALA A 97 4.47 4.25 0.77
CA ALA A 97 4.11 3.05 0.03
C ALA A 97 4.43 3.20 -1.47
N TRP A 98 4.10 4.34 -2.08
CA TRP A 98 4.45 4.66 -3.46
C TRP A 98 5.95 4.72 -3.69
N VAL A 99 6.69 5.32 -2.76
CA VAL A 99 8.15 5.32 -2.83
C VAL A 99 8.70 3.90 -2.81
N ALA A 100 8.21 3.03 -1.92
CA ALA A 100 8.62 1.62 -1.87
C ALA A 100 8.27 0.86 -3.17
N ASN A 101 7.04 1.03 -3.65
CA ASN A 101 6.56 0.41 -4.89
C ASN A 101 7.26 0.94 -6.15
N SER A 102 7.85 2.13 -6.12
CA SER A 102 8.63 2.67 -7.24
C SER A 102 9.93 1.90 -7.52
N GLU A 103 10.44 1.15 -6.54
CA GLU A 103 11.60 0.27 -6.72
C GLU A 103 11.19 -1.19 -6.91
N LYS A 104 10.41 -1.72 -5.96
CA LYS A 104 9.95 -3.10 -5.96
C LYS A 104 8.48 -3.15 -5.57
N PRO A 105 7.57 -3.30 -6.54
CA PRO A 105 6.14 -3.38 -6.27
C PRO A 105 5.84 -4.52 -5.29
N PHE A 106 5.04 -4.24 -4.26
CA PHE A 106 4.42 -5.20 -3.33
C PHE A 106 5.38 -6.03 -2.44
N GLU A 107 6.69 -6.06 -2.69
CA GLU A 107 7.66 -6.81 -1.87
C GLU A 107 8.01 -6.10 -0.55
N ASN A 108 8.01 -4.77 -0.59
CA ASN A 108 8.62 -3.94 0.44
C ASN A 108 7.62 -3.43 1.50
N ILE A 109 6.37 -3.86 1.43
CA ILE A 109 5.30 -3.45 2.34
C ILE A 109 4.83 -4.69 3.09
N ASN A 110 4.78 -4.59 4.40
CA ASN A 110 4.15 -5.57 5.27
C ASN A 110 3.17 -4.82 6.17
N ASP A 111 1.91 -4.80 5.77
CA ASP A 111 0.79 -4.22 6.48
C ASP A 111 -0.15 -5.32 6.98
N ILE A 112 -0.54 -5.21 8.24
CA ILE A 112 -1.52 -6.12 8.84
C ILE A 112 -2.62 -5.25 9.42
N LEU A 113 -3.83 -5.41 8.87
CA LEU A 113 -5.05 -5.00 9.56
C LEU A 113 -5.26 -6.00 10.69
N CYS A 114 -4.80 -5.62 11.88
CA CYS A 114 -4.81 -6.49 13.04
C CYS A 114 -6.21 -6.57 13.65
N ASP A 115 -6.97 -7.62 13.31
CA ASP A 115 -8.07 -8.11 14.16
C ASP A 115 -7.55 -8.92 15.38
N ILE A 116 -6.24 -8.90 15.62
CA ILE A 116 -5.52 -9.89 16.45
C ILE A 116 -5.54 -9.52 17.95
N SER A 117 -5.87 -8.28 18.33
CA SER A 117 -6.17 -7.94 19.74
C SER A 117 -6.82 -6.57 19.87
N ASP A 118 -7.61 -6.35 20.93
CA ASP A 118 -8.16 -5.04 21.34
C ASP A 118 -7.11 -3.91 21.48
N LYS A 119 -5.81 -4.23 21.38
CA LYS A 119 -4.68 -3.32 21.66
C LYS A 119 -4.03 -2.68 20.44
N ARG A 120 -4.25 -3.16 19.19
CA ARG A 120 -3.63 -2.58 17.97
C ARG A 120 -4.58 -2.67 16.80
N LEU A 121 -4.97 -1.53 16.24
CA LEU A 121 -5.90 -1.43 15.10
C LEU A 121 -5.18 -1.42 13.75
N PHE A 122 -3.95 -0.92 13.72
CA PHE A 122 -3.14 -0.89 12.52
C PHE A 122 -1.67 -1.08 12.87
N GLU A 123 -0.97 -1.88 12.06
CA GLU A 123 0.47 -1.99 12.09
C GLU A 123 0.98 -2.21 10.67
N ALA A 124 1.98 -1.43 10.27
CA ALA A 124 2.61 -1.60 8.98
C ALA A 124 4.10 -1.26 9.01
N THR A 125 4.84 -1.91 8.13
CA THR A 125 6.24 -1.64 7.86
C THR A 125 6.46 -1.52 6.36
N ILE A 126 7.16 -0.46 5.95
CA ILE A 126 7.50 -0.13 4.57
C ILE A 126 9.03 -0.02 4.48
N ARG A 127 9.64 -0.65 3.48
CA ARG A 127 11.07 -0.60 3.22
C ARG A 127 11.38 0.11 1.91
N TYR A 128 12.45 0.88 1.89
CA TYR A 128 12.96 1.53 0.68
C TYR A 128 14.48 1.69 0.81
N LYS A 129 15.24 1.04 -0.07
CA LYS A 129 16.71 0.93 0.07
C LYS A 129 17.09 0.44 1.48
N ASN A 130 17.91 1.21 2.19
CA ASN A 130 18.33 0.95 3.57
C ASN A 130 17.45 1.63 4.63
N ILE A 131 16.31 2.20 4.23
CA ILE A 131 15.37 2.89 5.10
C ILE A 131 14.18 1.97 5.37
N GLN A 132 13.74 1.95 6.62
CA GLN A 132 12.48 1.33 7.01
C GLN A 132 11.62 2.35 7.75
N TRP A 133 10.35 2.43 7.37
CA TRP A 133 9.33 3.16 8.10
C TRP A 133 8.35 2.17 8.70
N SER A 134 7.92 2.43 9.92
CA SER A 134 6.91 1.61 10.57
C SER A 134 5.85 2.52 11.20
N PHE A 135 4.60 2.07 11.12
CA PHE A 135 3.41 2.78 11.59
C PHE A 135 2.64 1.87 12.53
N CYS A 136 2.09 2.43 13.60
CA CYS A 136 1.08 1.72 14.38
C CYS A 136 0.15 2.68 15.13
N PHE A 137 -1.06 2.20 15.41
CA PHE A 137 -1.97 2.84 16.37
C PHE A 137 -2.98 1.82 16.94
N SER A 138 -3.39 2.07 18.16
CA SER A 138 -4.41 1.34 18.93
C SER A 138 -5.75 2.08 18.93
N LYS A 139 -6.74 1.51 19.60
CA LYS A 139 -8.03 2.17 19.82
C LYS A 139 -7.86 3.38 20.75
N GLU A 140 -7.05 3.25 21.79
CA GLU A 140 -6.72 4.31 22.73
C GLU A 140 -6.01 5.47 22.03
N ASP A 141 -5.17 5.19 21.03
CA ASP A 141 -4.48 6.21 20.25
C ASP A 141 -5.45 6.98 19.33
N LEU A 142 -6.52 6.34 18.82
CA LEU A 142 -7.61 7.01 18.09
C LEU A 142 -8.46 7.92 18.99
N GLU A 143 -8.61 7.57 20.27
CA GLU A 143 -9.37 8.36 21.24
C GLU A 143 -8.51 9.50 21.84
N GLY A 144 -7.21 9.26 21.97
CA GLY A 144 -6.23 10.10 22.65
C GLY A 144 -6.13 9.79 24.15
N HIS A 145 -4.95 9.97 24.71
CA HIS A 145 -4.66 9.69 26.12
C HIS A 145 -5.04 10.88 27.01
N HIS A 146 -6.33 11.03 27.34
CA HIS A 146 -6.85 12.19 28.06
C HIS A 146 -6.19 12.49 29.43
N GLY A 147 -5.55 11.51 30.06
CA GLY A 147 -4.79 11.66 31.32
C GLY A 147 -3.28 11.90 31.17
N SER A 148 -2.73 11.88 29.95
CA SER A 148 -1.30 12.02 29.69
C SER A 148 -0.94 13.41 29.16
N LYS A 149 0.29 13.85 29.45
CA LYS A 149 0.88 15.05 28.80
C LYS A 149 1.23 14.81 27.34
N ILE A 150 1.55 13.56 26.98
CA ILE A 150 1.96 13.13 25.64
C ILE A 150 0.84 12.26 25.04
N GLY A 151 0.54 12.44 23.75
CA GLY A 151 -0.50 11.66 23.08
C GLY A 151 -1.93 12.00 23.54
N LYS A 152 -2.14 13.17 24.15
CA LYS A 152 -3.46 13.62 24.64
C LYS A 152 -4.52 13.72 23.53
N MET A 153 -4.07 14.09 22.34
CA MET A 153 -4.89 14.12 21.14
C MET A 153 -4.76 12.80 20.40
N PRO A 154 -5.79 12.42 19.63
CA PRO A 154 -5.68 11.27 18.75
C PRO A 154 -4.44 11.32 17.85
N HIS A 155 -3.72 10.22 17.75
CA HIS A 155 -2.42 10.17 17.08
C HIS A 155 -2.08 8.77 16.58
N TYR A 156 -1.09 8.68 15.72
CA TYR A 156 -0.42 7.44 15.37
C TYR A 156 1.06 7.52 15.72
N HIS A 157 1.66 6.35 15.91
CA HIS A 157 3.09 6.21 16.12
C HIS A 157 3.80 6.00 14.79
N PHE A 158 4.95 6.64 14.66
CA PHE A 158 5.83 6.50 13.51
C PHE A 158 7.26 6.21 13.97
N GLN A 159 7.88 5.24 13.32
CA GLN A 159 9.28 4.89 13.51
C GLN A 159 10.00 4.92 12.16
N MET A 160 11.24 5.39 12.17
CA MET A 160 12.13 5.34 11.01
C MET A 160 13.47 4.78 11.46
N SER A 161 13.97 3.79 10.73
CA SER A 161 15.34 3.30 10.86
C SER A 161 16.09 3.41 9.53
N VAL A 162 17.41 3.57 9.65
CA VAL A 162 18.35 3.62 8.53
C VAL A 162 19.48 2.66 8.86
N ASP A 163 19.78 1.72 7.97
CA ASP A 163 20.75 0.64 8.22
C ASP A 163 20.45 -0.09 9.54
N ASN A 164 19.17 -0.37 9.80
CA ASN A 164 18.63 -0.95 11.05
C ASN A 164 18.83 -0.11 12.32
N ASN A 165 19.38 1.11 12.23
CA ASN A 165 19.50 2.02 13.36
C ASN A 165 18.26 2.92 13.45
N ILE A 166 17.55 2.87 14.58
CA ILE A 166 16.37 3.71 14.81
C ILE A 166 16.80 5.18 14.95
N ILE A 167 16.33 6.03 14.04
CA ILE A 167 16.60 7.49 14.06
C ILE A 167 15.36 8.32 14.43
N VAL A 168 14.17 7.73 14.32
CA VAL A 168 12.88 8.25 14.82
C VAL A 168 12.22 7.10 15.56
N SER A 169 11.86 7.26 16.84
CA SER A 169 11.28 6.17 17.66
C SER A 169 9.80 6.36 17.93
N TYR A 170 9.06 5.26 18.01
CA TYR A 170 7.64 5.25 18.38
C TYR A 170 7.36 5.95 19.71
N ASN A 171 8.19 5.69 20.72
CA ASN A 171 8.02 6.24 22.07
C ASN A 171 8.08 7.77 22.13
N SER A 172 8.67 8.42 21.13
CA SER A 172 8.84 9.87 21.10
C SER A 172 7.96 10.56 20.04
N THR A 173 7.48 9.82 19.04
CA THR A 173 6.87 10.39 17.85
C THR A 173 5.39 10.06 17.80
N HIS A 174 4.59 10.99 18.33
CA HIS A 174 3.12 10.91 18.35
C HIS A 174 2.60 11.92 17.33
N ILE A 175 2.27 11.45 16.13
CA ILE A 175 1.82 12.33 15.05
C ILE A 175 0.30 12.41 15.11
N GLN A 176 -0.22 13.63 15.28
CA GLN A 176 -1.66 13.84 15.39
C GLN A 176 -2.36 13.53 14.07
N PHE A 177 -3.48 12.81 14.15
CA PHE A 177 -4.37 12.62 13.00
C PHE A 177 -4.97 13.93 12.55
N THR A 178 -5.25 14.00 11.25
CA THR A 178 -5.94 15.13 10.62
C THR A 178 -7.44 14.87 10.51
N PRO A 179 -8.28 15.90 10.28
CA PRO A 179 -9.69 15.71 9.98
C PRO A 179 -9.95 14.77 8.80
N ASP A 180 -9.10 14.80 7.77
CA ASP A 180 -9.23 13.93 6.60
C ASP A 180 -9.10 12.46 7.01
N ASP A 181 -8.15 12.11 7.89
CA ASP A 181 -7.97 10.73 8.36
C ASP A 181 -9.23 10.19 9.04
N PHE A 182 -9.88 10.99 9.90
CA PHE A 182 -11.13 10.60 10.56
C PHE A 182 -12.30 10.42 9.59
N MET A 183 -12.34 11.23 8.52
CA MET A 183 -13.33 11.06 7.46
C MET A 183 -13.16 9.68 6.81
N TYR A 184 -11.94 9.35 6.39
CA TYR A 184 -11.62 8.07 5.77
C TYR A 184 -11.83 6.88 6.72
N PHE A 185 -11.44 6.98 7.99
CA PHE A 185 -11.69 5.94 8.99
C PHE A 185 -13.18 5.64 9.13
N GLU A 186 -14.04 6.65 9.14
CA GLU A 186 -15.49 6.42 9.18
C GLU A 186 -16.04 5.79 7.91
N MET A 187 -15.55 6.20 6.74
CA MET A 187 -15.96 5.60 5.47
C MET A 187 -15.56 4.12 5.41
N ILE A 188 -14.35 3.76 5.88
CA ILE A 188 -13.89 2.36 5.99
C ILE A 188 -14.71 1.59 7.03
N ARG A 189 -14.88 2.15 8.24
CA ARG A 189 -15.62 1.50 9.34
C ARG A 189 -17.06 1.19 8.95
N GLN A 190 -17.67 2.07 8.17
CA GLN A 190 -19.01 1.87 7.63
C GLN A 190 -19.01 0.96 6.40
N ASN A 191 -17.87 0.47 5.90
CA ASN A 191 -17.76 -0.27 4.64
C ASN A 191 -18.43 0.48 3.47
N ALA A 192 -18.28 1.81 3.47
CA ALA A 192 -18.73 2.70 2.41
C ALA A 192 -17.67 2.82 1.30
N ILE A 193 -16.39 2.64 1.66
CA ILE A 193 -15.27 2.49 0.74
C ILE A 193 -14.38 1.35 1.22
N GLN A 194 -13.63 0.78 0.28
CA GLN A 194 -12.40 0.06 0.58
C GLN A 194 -11.25 1.00 0.22
N ILE A 195 -10.39 1.32 1.20
CA ILE A 195 -9.14 2.01 0.87
C ILE A 195 -8.14 0.93 0.53
N ASP A 196 -7.59 1.02 -0.67
CA ASP A 196 -6.31 0.40 -0.97
C ASP A 196 -5.22 1.42 -0.64
N PRO A 197 -4.59 1.34 0.54
CA PRO A 197 -3.63 2.35 0.97
C PRO A 197 -2.32 2.28 0.15
N GLN A 198 -2.17 1.27 -0.70
CA GLN A 198 -1.08 1.09 -1.66
C GLN A 198 -1.37 1.79 -3.01
N TYR A 199 -2.60 2.28 -3.20
CA TYR A 199 -3.20 2.78 -4.44
C TYR A 199 -2.80 1.89 -5.64
N ALA A 200 -3.34 0.68 -5.72
CA ALA A 200 -3.27 -0.12 -6.93
C ALA A 200 -3.70 0.67 -8.18
N SER A 201 -4.60 1.65 -8.04
CA SER A 201 -5.03 2.53 -9.14
C SER A 201 -3.94 3.48 -9.67
N GLY A 202 -2.95 3.89 -8.85
CA GLY A 202 -1.76 4.62 -9.36
C GLY A 202 -0.71 3.69 -10.00
N LEU A 203 -0.75 2.42 -9.58
CA LEU A 203 -0.06 1.32 -10.23
C LEU A 203 -0.80 0.87 -11.53
N ASP A 204 -1.86 1.55 -11.97
CA ASP A 204 -2.52 1.26 -13.24
C ASP A 204 -1.70 1.69 -14.47
N MET A 205 -0.73 2.63 -14.40
CA MET A 205 0.26 2.77 -15.50
C MET A 205 1.35 1.73 -15.40
N LEU A 206 1.58 1.21 -14.19
CA LEU A 206 2.20 -0.08 -14.14
C LEU A 206 1.31 -1.03 -14.94
N LYS A 207 -0.04 -1.14 -14.79
CA LYS A 207 -0.98 -1.85 -15.72
C LYS A 207 -1.01 -1.39 -17.20
N GLY A 208 -0.47 -0.24 -17.59
CA GLY A 208 -0.34 0.20 -19.00
C GLY A 208 1.04 -0.12 -19.61
N ILE A 209 2.06 -0.20 -18.76
CA ILE A 209 3.34 -0.90 -19.03
C ILE A 209 3.17 -2.43 -18.80
N LEU A 210 2.14 -2.81 -18.06
CA LEU A 210 1.64 -4.14 -17.66
C LEU A 210 0.27 -4.43 -18.33
N GLN A 211 0.02 -3.83 -19.50
CA GLN A 211 -0.88 -4.33 -20.54
C GLN A 211 0.08 -4.58 -21.70
N VAL A 212 0.91 -5.61 -21.68
CA VAL A 212 0.74 -6.97 -21.16
C VAL A 212 1.41 -7.10 -19.79
N SER A 213 0.79 -7.70 -18.78
CA SER A 213 1.35 -7.65 -17.42
C SER A 213 2.74 -8.28 -17.31
N VAL A 214 3.78 -7.43 -17.39
CA VAL A 214 5.20 -7.78 -17.29
C VAL A 214 5.92 -6.71 -16.46
N LEU A 215 6.20 -7.01 -15.18
CA LEU A 215 7.33 -6.39 -14.47
C LEU A 215 8.65 -6.98 -15.02
N PRO A 216 9.80 -6.32 -14.83
CA PRO A 216 11.10 -6.81 -15.29
C PRO A 216 11.57 -7.94 -14.37
N ASN A 217 10.92 -9.07 -14.59
CA ASN A 217 11.02 -10.41 -14.03
C ASN A 217 9.63 -11.06 -14.01
N GLY A 218 8.51 -10.38 -14.20
CA GLY A 218 7.34 -10.93 -14.87
C GLY A 218 6.25 -11.74 -14.13
N LEU A 219 5.97 -11.53 -12.82
CA LEU A 219 4.79 -12.06 -12.06
C LEU A 219 3.55 -11.53 -12.71
N VAL A 220 2.79 -12.47 -13.27
CA VAL A 220 1.40 -12.35 -13.62
C VAL A 220 0.63 -12.73 -12.36
N GLU A 221 -0.34 -11.91 -11.97
CA GLU A 221 -1.44 -12.41 -11.16
C GLU A 221 -2.73 -12.23 -11.98
N PHE A 222 -3.28 -13.36 -12.41
CA PHE A 222 -4.71 -13.54 -12.60
C PHE A 222 -5.10 -14.96 -12.19
N VAL A 223 -6.23 -15.01 -11.48
CA VAL A 223 -7.10 -16.13 -11.08
C VAL A 223 -6.69 -16.95 -9.85
N GLU A 224 -7.55 -16.83 -8.84
CA GLU A 224 -7.68 -17.70 -7.68
C GLU A 224 -7.92 -19.16 -8.11
N THR A 225 -7.01 -20.08 -7.78
CA THR A 225 -7.35 -21.49 -7.56
C THR A 225 -7.83 -21.66 -6.12
N ILE A 226 -9.15 -21.62 -5.91
CA ILE A 226 -9.75 -22.02 -4.64
C ILE A 226 -9.82 -23.55 -4.65
N SER A 227 -8.78 -24.23 -4.17
CA SER A 227 -8.97 -25.58 -3.64
C SER A 227 -9.42 -25.45 -2.18
N GLU A 228 -10.56 -26.06 -1.84
CA GLU A 228 -11.20 -25.91 -0.53
C GLU A 228 -10.38 -26.48 0.63
N GLU A 229 -9.25 -27.16 0.37
CA GLU A 229 -8.57 -27.93 1.40
C GLU A 229 -7.32 -27.29 1.99
N GLU A 230 -6.57 -26.41 1.29
CA GLU A 230 -5.41 -25.75 1.91
C GLU A 230 -5.22 -24.30 1.43
N ALA A 231 -5.21 -23.37 2.39
CA ALA A 231 -5.21 -21.92 2.26
C ALA A 231 -3.90 -21.33 1.71
N HIS A 232 -3.54 -21.65 0.46
CA HIS A 232 -2.36 -21.11 -0.22
C HIS A 232 -2.77 -20.42 -1.53
N ILE A 233 -2.41 -19.13 -1.67
CA ILE A 233 -2.46 -18.41 -2.94
C ILE A 233 -1.07 -18.53 -3.56
N THR A 234 -0.98 -19.15 -4.73
CA THR A 234 0.27 -19.30 -5.47
C THR A 234 0.31 -18.32 -6.62
N TYR A 235 1.40 -17.56 -6.73
CA TYR A 235 1.61 -16.56 -7.77
C TYR A 235 2.77 -17.02 -8.67
N VAL A 236 2.67 -16.77 -9.99
CA VAL A 236 3.69 -17.17 -10.99
C VAL A 236 4.24 -15.99 -11.82
N VAL A 237 5.58 -15.79 -11.81
CA VAL A 237 6.41 -14.76 -12.52
C VAL A 237 6.85 -15.40 -13.76
N PRO A 238 6.34 -15.13 -14.95
CA PRO A 238 7.14 -15.30 -16.15
C PRO A 238 8.10 -14.12 -16.45
N GLU A 239 9.40 -14.22 -16.14
CA GLU A 239 10.44 -13.21 -16.43
C GLU A 239 10.56 -12.80 -17.88
N THR A 240 10.26 -13.73 -18.76
CA THR A 240 10.43 -13.56 -20.19
C THR A 240 9.23 -14.17 -20.89
N ILE A 241 8.13 -13.44 -20.96
CA ILE A 241 6.93 -13.84 -21.72
C ILE A 241 6.47 -12.70 -22.61
N ASN A 242 6.11 -13.04 -23.85
CA ASN A 242 5.51 -12.10 -24.79
C ASN A 242 3.98 -12.25 -24.82
N GLN A 243 3.31 -11.33 -25.52
CA GLN A 243 1.85 -11.28 -25.57
C GLN A 243 1.21 -12.55 -26.15
N GLU A 244 1.81 -13.13 -27.18
CA GLU A 244 1.29 -14.34 -27.86
C GLU A 244 1.38 -15.55 -26.92
N GLN A 245 2.53 -15.72 -26.26
CA GLN A 245 2.76 -16.76 -25.27
C GLN A 245 1.83 -16.62 -24.07
N LEU A 246 1.60 -15.40 -23.58
CA LEU A 246 0.69 -15.16 -22.45
C LEU A 246 -0.77 -15.49 -22.83
N LEU A 247 -1.21 -15.10 -24.03
CA LEU A 247 -2.55 -15.43 -24.51
C LEU A 247 -2.74 -16.95 -24.65
N GLU A 248 -1.68 -17.67 -25.02
CA GLU A 248 -1.71 -19.13 -25.09
C GLU A 248 -1.76 -19.78 -23.70
N VAL A 249 -0.93 -19.31 -22.76
CA VAL A 249 -0.99 -19.74 -21.35
C VAL A 249 -2.39 -19.53 -20.77
N GLY A 250 -2.99 -18.34 -20.99
CA GLY A 250 -4.34 -18.02 -20.52
C GLY A 250 -5.41 -18.94 -21.11
N LYS A 251 -5.34 -19.25 -22.41
CA LYS A 251 -6.27 -20.20 -23.05
C LYS A 251 -6.14 -21.61 -22.50
N ILE A 252 -4.92 -22.08 -22.21
CA ILE A 252 -4.72 -23.43 -21.65
C ILE A 252 -5.24 -23.46 -20.21
N PHE A 253 -4.98 -22.41 -19.44
CA PHE A 253 -5.45 -22.29 -18.06
C PHE A 253 -6.98 -22.31 -17.96
N GLU A 254 -7.69 -21.56 -18.80
CA GLU A 254 -9.16 -21.54 -18.82
C GLU A 254 -9.80 -22.91 -19.18
N ASN A 255 -9.06 -23.75 -19.90
CA ASN A 255 -9.56 -25.03 -20.42
C ASN A 255 -8.93 -26.26 -19.75
N SER A 256 -8.17 -26.06 -18.67
CA SER A 256 -7.48 -27.13 -17.96
C SER A 256 -7.56 -26.94 -16.44
N ASN A 257 -7.25 -28.01 -15.69
CA ASN A 257 -7.06 -27.93 -14.25
C ASN A 257 -5.56 -27.80 -13.89
N MET A 258 -4.75 -27.25 -14.79
CA MET A 258 -3.33 -27.08 -14.59
C MET A 258 -3.03 -25.74 -13.92
N GLU A 259 -2.08 -25.74 -13.00
CA GLU A 259 -1.52 -24.52 -12.46
C GLU A 259 -0.65 -23.81 -13.50
N VAL A 260 -0.60 -22.47 -13.45
CA VAL A 260 0.07 -21.64 -14.46
C VAL A 260 1.53 -22.03 -14.69
N TYR A 261 2.27 -22.42 -13.64
CA TYR A 261 3.67 -22.84 -13.79
C TYR A 261 3.82 -24.16 -14.57
N GLN A 262 2.86 -25.09 -14.44
CA GLN A 262 2.86 -26.36 -15.15
C GLN A 262 2.65 -26.14 -16.65
N ILE A 263 1.75 -25.20 -17.00
CA ILE A 263 1.48 -24.80 -18.38
C ILE A 263 2.75 -24.19 -19.00
N ILE A 264 3.47 -23.36 -18.25
CA ILE A 264 4.73 -22.75 -18.72
C ILE A 264 5.82 -23.82 -18.93
N ASP A 265 5.94 -24.79 -18.02
CA ASP A 265 6.89 -25.90 -18.16
C ASP A 265 6.60 -26.73 -19.41
N GLU A 266 5.33 -27.05 -19.67
CA GLU A 266 4.94 -27.80 -20.87
C GLU A 266 5.23 -26.99 -22.15
N LEU A 267 4.87 -25.72 -22.20
CA LEU A 267 5.15 -24.88 -23.38
C LEU A 267 6.66 -24.69 -23.61
N ASN A 268 7.47 -24.68 -22.55
CA ASN A 268 8.92 -24.67 -22.67
C ASN A 268 9.46 -25.96 -23.28
N ILE A 269 8.90 -27.11 -22.91
CA ILE A 269 9.29 -28.43 -23.43
C ILE A 269 8.80 -28.60 -24.88
N GLU A 270 7.53 -28.33 -25.15
CA GLU A 270 6.89 -28.62 -26.43
C GLU A 270 7.24 -27.61 -27.52
N LYS A 271 7.31 -26.32 -27.14
CA LYS A 271 7.49 -25.22 -28.09
C LYS A 271 8.83 -24.51 -27.99
N GLY A 272 9.67 -24.90 -27.03
CA GLY A 272 10.99 -24.31 -26.85
C GLY A 272 10.94 -22.83 -26.46
N TYR A 273 9.87 -22.39 -25.78
CA TYR A 273 9.67 -20.98 -25.44
C TYR A 273 10.69 -20.41 -24.46
N ASN A 274 11.34 -21.26 -23.66
CA ASN A 274 12.37 -20.88 -22.69
C ASN A 274 11.93 -19.74 -21.74
N ILE A 275 10.64 -19.69 -21.39
CA ILE A 275 10.04 -18.75 -20.45
C ILE A 275 10.58 -19.08 -19.06
N LYS A 276 11.36 -18.16 -18.48
CA LYS A 276 11.83 -18.30 -17.10
C LYS A 276 10.76 -17.82 -16.14
N TYR A 277 10.65 -18.47 -14.97
CA TYR A 277 9.66 -18.06 -14.01
C TYR A 277 10.02 -18.27 -12.53
N TYR A 278 9.29 -17.61 -11.63
CA TYR A 278 9.36 -17.75 -10.18
C TYR A 278 7.97 -18.05 -9.64
N VAL A 279 7.92 -18.87 -8.60
CA VAL A 279 6.69 -19.18 -7.88
C VAL A 279 6.83 -18.68 -6.46
N PHE A 280 5.85 -17.92 -5.97
CA PHE A 280 5.73 -17.68 -4.53
C PHE A 280 4.35 -18.05 -4.05
N SER A 281 4.28 -18.56 -2.83
CA SER A 281 3.03 -18.89 -2.16
C SER A 281 2.84 -17.96 -0.97
N ARG A 282 1.65 -17.36 -0.88
CA ARG A 282 1.17 -16.65 0.29
C ARG A 282 0.13 -17.53 0.97
N MET A 283 0.21 -17.70 2.28
CA MET A 283 -0.94 -18.25 3.01
C MET A 283 -2.09 -17.25 2.92
N LYS A 284 -3.27 -17.69 2.48
CA LYS A 284 -4.49 -16.91 2.69
C LYS A 284 -4.57 -16.73 4.20
N ASP A 285 -4.64 -15.48 4.69
CA ASP A 285 -4.87 -15.23 6.11
C ASP A 285 -6.02 -16.14 6.55
N ASN A 286 -5.73 -17.04 7.49
CA ASN A 286 -6.62 -18.10 7.91
C ASN A 286 -7.96 -17.46 8.30
N PRO A 287 -9.03 -17.59 7.51
CA PRO A 287 -10.29 -17.02 7.88
C PRO A 287 -10.78 -17.88 9.03
N ILE A 288 -10.70 -17.34 10.25
CA ILE A 288 -11.63 -17.66 11.34
C ILE A 288 -11.94 -19.16 11.37
N LYS A 289 -11.06 -19.97 12.00
CA LYS A 289 -11.58 -21.20 12.61
C LYS A 289 -12.69 -20.75 13.55
N LYS A 290 -13.94 -20.96 13.13
CA LYS A 290 -15.15 -20.83 13.93
C LYS A 290 -14.81 -21.33 15.33
N ALA A 291 -14.61 -20.42 16.28
CA ALA A 291 -14.55 -20.80 17.67
C ALA A 291 -15.94 -21.37 17.97
N LYS A 292 -15.98 -22.70 18.11
CA LYS A 292 -17.15 -23.42 18.61
C LYS A 292 -17.61 -22.71 19.88
N ARG A 293 -18.90 -22.42 19.93
CA ARG A 293 -19.60 -22.11 21.18
C ARG A 293 -19.17 -23.12 22.24
N ILE A 294 -18.69 -22.61 23.37
CA ILE A 294 -18.92 -23.19 24.69
C ILE A 294 -19.58 -22.07 25.49
#